data_AF-A0A9Q9B9S2-F1
#
_entry.id   AF-A0A9Q9B9S2-F1
#
_cell.length_a   1.000
_cell.length_b   1.000
_cell.length_c   1.000
_cell.angle_alpha   90.00
_cell.angle_beta   90.00
_cell.angle_gamma   90.00
#
_symmetry.space_group_name_H-M   'P 1'
#
loop_
_entity.id
_entity.type
_entity.pdbx_description
1 polymer ?
#
loop_
_entity_poly.entity_id
_entity_poly.type
_entity_poly.pdbx_seq_one_letter_code
_entity_poly.pdbx_strand_id
1 'polypeptide(L)'
;MKTQKKLFVLAAFILAASMVFAQTSMTSHSTQGLFGTDVDDFMNVNEWQNVQPKNIFGFLGYGAEGDEDINLGIAHQFKALYLGTYFEGKIPGWSKTTAANTTTTETDPAIANKTTTGKLLFGFGNIGVLADTSFTPKAGNQETWNSDTKTKTTANKFNLKINLTAGINLNANNKIFKISPRIGLDSEADKTQTITDGKLTSLNDASYHDLMIGTGFYHDFSKKDAVTQTIIAELDTSWRIYPKKTGATAASTTSTYGRMHNEITLAPAWQIAYEPEGKFAVKAVAGLETTLTFDRNYDYTLNSDTGKAYNGTRKYTNTLNFSPILMAGFTYMPISKLRFNLGMSFKPSTFEWKSTKTQTRNTATGEVTKTVTANDLKFATSDGTFTSSSGFTWFITENVTLDANWNIIQNLLNNTFKTQLTEGDGTSILDTVNKLVVHNIGFAVSVKF
;
A
#
# COMPACT_ATOMS: atom_id res chain seq x y z
N MET A 1 24.78 -3.85 -32.78
CA MET A 1 24.19 -5.07 -32.17
C MET A 1 24.82 -5.49 -30.83
N LYS A 2 26.07 -5.99 -30.73
CA LYS A 2 26.58 -6.54 -29.44
C LYS A 2 26.58 -5.54 -28.28
N THR A 3 26.92 -4.27 -28.50
CA THR A 3 26.95 -3.22 -27.45
C THR A 3 25.57 -2.82 -26.95
N GLN A 4 24.59 -2.67 -27.85
CA GLN A 4 23.20 -2.34 -27.48
C GLN A 4 22.56 -3.43 -26.62
N LYS A 5 22.84 -4.72 -26.87
CA LYS A 5 22.35 -5.79 -25.98
C LYS A 5 22.92 -5.69 -24.56
N LYS A 6 24.19 -5.28 -24.40
CA LYS A 6 24.74 -5.01 -23.07
C LYS A 6 24.09 -3.79 -22.40
N LEU A 7 23.82 -2.73 -23.14
CA LEU A 7 23.14 -1.55 -22.61
C LEU A 7 21.67 -1.86 -22.23
N PHE A 8 20.98 -2.70 -23.00
CA PHE A 8 19.61 -3.13 -22.69
C PHE A 8 19.55 -4.09 -21.49
N VAL A 9 20.55 -4.96 -21.29
CA VAL A 9 20.64 -5.80 -20.09
C VAL A 9 21.00 -4.95 -18.86
N LEU A 10 21.92 -3.99 -18.98
CA LEU A 10 22.24 -3.06 -17.89
C LEU A 10 21.04 -2.17 -17.54
N ALA A 11 20.31 -1.69 -18.54
CA ALA A 11 19.05 -0.96 -18.34
C ALA A 11 17.97 -1.86 -17.72
N ALA A 12 17.84 -3.13 -18.12
CA ALA A 12 16.89 -4.06 -17.50
C ALA A 12 17.22 -4.37 -16.03
N PHE A 13 18.52 -4.45 -15.67
CA PHE A 13 18.95 -4.55 -14.28
C PHE A 13 18.72 -3.26 -13.46
N ILE A 14 18.53 -2.11 -14.11
CA ILE A 14 18.21 -0.82 -13.48
C ILE A 14 16.68 -0.54 -13.51
N LEU A 15 15.94 -1.16 -14.43
CA LEU A 15 14.49 -1.03 -14.62
C LEU A 15 13.68 -2.18 -13.98
N ALA A 16 14.33 -3.07 -13.21
CA ALA A 16 13.66 -4.10 -12.42
C ALA A 16 12.93 -3.55 -11.16
N ALA A 17 12.83 -2.21 -11.02
CA ALA A 17 12.06 -1.53 -9.98
C ALA A 17 10.57 -1.41 -10.36
N SER A 18 9.88 -2.56 -10.43
CA SER A 18 8.43 -2.67 -10.18
C SER A 18 8.01 -2.20 -8.76
N MET A 19 6.72 -2.38 -8.43
CA MET A 19 6.24 -3.30 -7.35
C MET A 19 6.12 -2.76 -5.85
N VAL A 20 4.90 -2.54 -5.27
CA VAL A 20 4.61 -1.74 -3.99
C VAL A 20 3.80 -2.58 -2.98
N PHE A 21 4.32 -2.71 -1.76
CA PHE A 21 3.61 -2.80 -0.47
C PHE A 21 4.58 -2.48 0.68
N ALA A 22 4.09 -2.25 1.90
CA ALA A 22 4.94 -1.87 3.03
C ALA A 22 5.59 -3.11 3.69
N GLN A 23 6.88 -3.31 3.42
CA GLN A 23 7.69 -4.30 4.11
C GLN A 23 7.59 -4.11 5.64
N THR A 24 7.19 -5.15 6.35
CA THR A 24 6.87 -5.11 7.78
C THR A 24 7.45 -6.35 8.47
N SER A 25 8.07 -6.20 9.65
CA SER A 25 8.53 -7.35 10.45
C SER A 25 7.41 -8.02 11.23
N MET A 26 7.68 -9.21 11.75
CA MET A 26 6.70 -9.90 12.60
C MET A 26 6.57 -9.21 13.97
N THR A 27 7.61 -8.53 14.48
CA THR A 27 7.53 -7.62 15.64
C THR A 27 6.58 -6.46 15.37
N SER A 28 6.69 -5.83 14.19
CA SER A 28 5.86 -4.70 13.80
C SER A 28 4.40 -5.12 13.62
N HIS A 29 4.14 -6.21 12.90
CA HIS A 29 2.82 -6.84 12.84
C HIS A 29 2.27 -7.19 14.24
N SER A 30 3.10 -7.79 15.11
CA SER A 30 2.75 -8.20 16.47
C SER A 30 2.56 -7.04 17.45
N THR A 31 2.97 -5.82 17.12
CA THR A 31 2.82 -4.61 17.96
C THR A 31 2.00 -3.52 17.30
N GLN A 32 1.27 -3.85 16.21
CA GLN A 32 0.44 -2.91 15.44
C GLN A 32 1.25 -1.71 14.91
N GLY A 33 2.48 -1.94 14.44
CA GLY A 33 3.37 -0.93 13.84
C GLY A 33 4.21 -0.11 14.83
N LEU A 34 4.11 -0.36 16.14
CA LEU A 34 4.69 0.52 17.16
C LEU A 34 6.13 0.17 17.55
N PHE A 35 6.53 -1.10 17.40
CA PHE A 35 7.92 -1.56 17.58
C PHE A 35 8.39 -2.28 16.33
N GLY A 36 9.64 -2.08 15.94
CA GLY A 36 10.24 -2.74 14.81
C GLY A 36 11.52 -3.51 15.14
N THR A 37 12.14 -3.99 14.08
CA THR A 37 13.49 -4.58 14.02
C THR A 37 14.24 -3.95 12.84
N ASP A 38 15.51 -4.31 12.67
CA ASP A 38 16.30 -3.99 11.48
C ASP A 38 15.57 -4.25 10.14
N VAL A 39 14.61 -5.18 10.11
CA VAL A 39 13.74 -5.43 8.96
C VAL A 39 12.93 -4.17 8.60
N ASP A 40 12.16 -3.61 9.54
CA ASP A 40 11.31 -2.43 9.28
C ASP A 40 12.14 -1.19 8.90
N ASP A 41 13.32 -1.06 9.50
CA ASP A 41 14.16 0.12 9.34
C ASP A 41 14.92 0.14 7.99
N PHE A 42 15.26 -1.02 7.40
CA PHE A 42 16.21 -1.05 6.27
C PHE A 42 15.71 -0.39 4.98
N MET A 43 14.39 -0.35 4.77
CA MET A 43 13.74 0.39 3.65
C MET A 43 13.03 1.67 4.09
N ASN A 44 13.22 2.12 5.33
CA ASN A 44 12.65 3.35 5.86
C ASN A 44 13.57 4.54 5.60
N VAL A 45 13.08 5.56 4.89
CA VAL A 45 13.84 6.76 4.51
C VAL A 45 14.37 7.59 5.69
N ASN A 46 13.78 7.44 6.88
CA ASN A 46 14.23 8.11 8.10
C ASN A 46 14.98 7.16 9.07
N GLU A 47 14.77 5.85 9.01
CA GLU A 47 15.30 4.88 9.99
C GLU A 47 16.39 3.93 9.47
N TRP A 48 16.71 3.92 8.16
CA TRP A 48 17.77 3.05 7.56
C TRP A 48 19.13 3.12 8.29
N GLN A 49 19.37 4.22 9.00
CA GLN A 49 20.55 4.45 9.84
C GLN A 49 20.64 3.53 11.05
N ASN A 50 19.53 3.00 11.55
CA ASN A 50 19.51 2.09 12.68
C ASN A 50 20.09 0.72 12.30
N VAL A 51 19.98 0.34 11.01
CA VAL A 51 20.42 -0.96 10.50
C VAL A 51 21.93 -1.05 10.39
N GLN A 52 22.62 -0.01 9.88
CA GLN A 52 24.10 0.12 9.88
C GLN A 52 24.88 -1.22 9.78
N PRO A 53 24.71 -2.02 8.71
CA PRO A 53 25.51 -3.23 8.54
C PRO A 53 26.98 -2.84 8.35
N LYS A 54 27.93 -3.59 8.95
CA LYS A 54 29.37 -3.34 8.74
C LYS A 54 29.78 -3.82 7.35
N ASN A 55 29.11 -4.88 6.88
CA ASN A 55 29.22 -5.45 5.55
C ASN A 55 27.83 -5.54 4.91
N ILE A 56 26.97 -6.47 5.33
CA ILE A 56 25.72 -6.80 4.63
C ILE A 56 24.60 -7.10 5.61
N PHE A 57 23.42 -6.55 5.34
CA PHE A 57 22.15 -6.99 5.90
C PHE A 57 21.41 -7.84 4.85
N GLY A 58 20.77 -8.92 5.27
CA GLY A 58 19.92 -9.76 4.45
C GLY A 58 18.67 -10.19 5.19
N PHE A 59 17.54 -10.24 4.49
CA PHE A 59 16.23 -10.62 5.01
C PHE A 59 15.56 -11.62 4.06
N LEU A 60 14.92 -12.64 4.64
CA LEU A 60 14.02 -13.55 3.95
C LEU A 60 12.84 -13.87 4.87
N GLY A 61 11.62 -13.77 4.34
CA GLY A 61 10.41 -14.16 5.03
C GLY A 61 9.34 -14.67 4.07
N TYR A 62 8.40 -15.38 4.65
CA TYR A 62 7.06 -15.58 4.09
C TYR A 62 6.12 -14.69 4.91
N GLY A 63 5.01 -14.25 4.33
CA GLY A 63 4.11 -13.26 4.97
C GLY A 63 3.47 -13.72 6.29
N ALA A 64 2.64 -12.86 6.87
CA ALA A 64 2.13 -12.98 8.24
C ALA A 64 1.40 -14.30 8.56
N GLU A 65 0.78 -14.94 7.56
CA GLU A 65 0.07 -16.22 7.69
C GLU A 65 0.93 -17.45 7.30
N GLY A 66 2.07 -17.24 6.63
CA GLY A 66 3.08 -18.27 6.33
C GLY A 66 2.95 -18.99 4.97
N ASP A 67 1.85 -18.82 4.23
CA ASP A 67 1.63 -19.35 2.86
C ASP A 67 1.61 -18.25 1.77
N GLU A 68 1.80 -17.01 2.20
CA GLU A 68 1.90 -15.79 1.40
C GLU A 68 3.11 -15.79 0.44
N ASP A 69 3.31 -14.67 -0.25
CA ASP A 69 4.34 -14.53 -1.27
C ASP A 69 5.76 -14.39 -0.64
N ILE A 70 6.81 -14.56 -1.45
CA ILE A 70 8.21 -14.59 -0.97
C ILE A 70 8.72 -13.16 -0.81
N ASN A 71 9.14 -12.80 0.40
CA ASN A 71 9.61 -11.46 0.74
C ASN A 71 11.11 -11.51 1.04
N LEU A 72 11.92 -10.77 0.28
CA LEU A 72 13.39 -10.84 0.33
C LEU A 72 14.03 -9.44 0.29
N GLY A 73 15.12 -9.27 1.03
CA GLY A 73 15.76 -7.98 1.24
C GLY A 73 17.27 -8.08 1.39
N ILE A 74 18.00 -7.09 0.86
CA ILE A 74 19.45 -6.98 0.99
C ILE A 74 19.82 -5.51 1.18
N ALA A 75 20.76 -5.19 2.07
CA ALA A 75 21.35 -3.86 2.17
C ALA A 75 22.86 -3.88 2.48
N HIS A 76 23.58 -2.83 2.09
CA HIS A 76 25.03 -2.72 2.20
C HIS A 76 25.49 -1.27 2.50
N GLN A 77 26.49 -1.11 3.37
CA GLN A 77 27.04 0.19 3.76
C GLN A 77 28.37 0.48 3.03
N PHE A 78 28.30 1.17 1.90
CA PHE A 78 29.46 1.68 1.15
C PHE A 78 30.06 2.93 1.85
N LYS A 79 30.66 2.74 3.03
CA LYS A 79 31.22 3.77 3.91
C LYS A 79 30.20 4.81 4.38
N ALA A 80 29.92 5.82 3.56
CA ALA A 80 29.00 6.92 3.83
C ALA A 80 27.70 6.85 2.99
N LEU A 81 27.63 5.93 2.03
CA LEU A 81 26.47 5.63 1.22
C LEU A 81 25.89 4.27 1.63
N TYR A 82 24.62 4.26 2.01
CA TYR A 82 23.81 3.08 2.20
C TYR A 82 23.05 2.74 0.91
N LEU A 83 22.93 1.45 0.60
CA LEU A 83 22.09 0.93 -0.48
C LEU A 83 21.22 -0.21 0.06
N GLY A 84 19.90 -0.09 -0.04
CA GLY A 84 18.94 -1.14 0.28
C GLY A 84 18.09 -1.53 -0.93
N THR A 85 17.82 -2.83 -1.09
CA THR A 85 16.87 -3.36 -2.08
C THR A 85 15.92 -4.37 -1.44
N TYR A 86 14.66 -4.31 -1.82
CA TYR A 86 13.61 -5.23 -1.36
C TYR A 86 12.78 -5.72 -2.54
N PHE A 87 12.30 -6.96 -2.45
CA PHE A 87 11.36 -7.58 -3.38
C PHE A 87 10.36 -8.43 -2.59
N GLU A 88 9.15 -8.55 -3.11
CA GLU A 88 8.04 -9.32 -2.54
C GLU A 88 7.18 -9.85 -3.69
N GLY A 89 6.27 -10.78 -3.43
CA GLY A 89 5.32 -11.24 -4.44
C GLY A 89 5.79 -12.44 -5.28
N LYS A 90 4.91 -12.96 -6.13
CA LYS A 90 5.26 -14.02 -7.10
C LYS A 90 5.74 -13.40 -8.41
N ILE A 91 6.70 -14.06 -9.07
CA ILE A 91 7.14 -13.69 -10.42
C ILE A 91 6.00 -14.04 -11.40
N PRO A 92 5.47 -13.08 -12.18
CA PRO A 92 4.40 -13.37 -13.13
C PRO A 92 4.88 -14.31 -14.23
N GLY A 93 4.06 -15.34 -14.50
CA GLY A 93 4.23 -16.18 -15.68
C GLY A 93 3.81 -15.45 -16.96
N TRP A 94 4.06 -16.06 -18.10
CA TRP A 94 3.45 -15.67 -19.37
C TRP A 94 3.11 -16.92 -20.17
N SER A 95 1.97 -16.94 -20.84
CA SER A 95 1.57 -18.04 -21.71
C SER A 95 1.30 -17.55 -23.12
N LYS A 96 1.72 -18.36 -24.09
CA LYS A 96 1.57 -18.09 -25.51
C LYS A 96 0.92 -19.30 -26.18
N THR A 97 -0.27 -19.09 -26.72
CA THR A 97 -1.03 -20.12 -27.44
C THR A 97 -1.18 -19.69 -28.89
N THR A 98 -0.53 -20.42 -29.78
CA THR A 98 -0.73 -20.30 -31.23
C THR A 98 -1.69 -21.40 -31.66
N ALA A 99 -2.84 -21.03 -32.22
CA ALA A 99 -3.75 -22.00 -32.82
C ALA A 99 -3.13 -22.58 -34.11
N ALA A 100 -3.55 -23.79 -34.49
CA ALA A 100 -3.00 -24.49 -35.67
C ALA A 100 -3.14 -23.69 -36.99
N ASN A 101 -4.06 -22.72 -37.03
CA ASN A 101 -4.10 -21.68 -38.06
C ASN A 101 -4.13 -20.29 -37.41
N THR A 102 -3.22 -19.42 -37.86
CA THR A 102 -3.35 -17.96 -38.06
C THR A 102 -3.69 -17.04 -36.88
N THR A 103 -4.02 -17.55 -35.69
CA THR A 103 -4.27 -16.74 -34.50
C THR A 103 -3.29 -17.07 -33.37
N THR A 104 -2.62 -16.04 -32.86
CA THR A 104 -1.73 -16.10 -31.69
C THR A 104 -2.36 -15.30 -30.56
N THR A 105 -2.49 -15.93 -29.40
CA THR A 105 -2.91 -15.27 -28.16
C THR A 105 -1.78 -15.31 -27.15
N GLU A 106 -1.45 -14.17 -26.58
CA GLU A 106 -0.54 -14.02 -25.44
C GLU A 106 -1.35 -13.54 -24.24
N THR A 107 -1.28 -14.30 -23.15
CA THR A 107 -2.04 -14.09 -21.92
C THR A 107 -1.12 -14.11 -20.72
N ASP A 108 -1.49 -13.33 -19.71
CA ASP A 108 -0.97 -13.48 -18.35
C ASP A 108 -1.68 -14.68 -17.69
N PRO A 109 -1.01 -15.82 -17.46
CA PRO A 109 -1.66 -17.06 -17.04
C PRO A 109 -1.92 -17.06 -15.54
N ALA A 110 -3.16 -16.72 -15.18
CA ALA A 110 -3.77 -17.07 -13.90
C ALA A 110 -3.10 -16.52 -12.62
N ILE A 111 -2.27 -15.47 -12.70
CA ILE A 111 -1.86 -14.69 -11.51
C ILE A 111 -2.54 -13.30 -11.46
N ALA A 112 -3.73 -13.20 -12.07
CA ALA A 112 -4.57 -12.00 -11.99
C ALA A 112 -4.84 -11.61 -10.53
N ASN A 113 -4.67 -10.31 -10.23
CA ASN A 113 -4.87 -9.65 -8.95
C ASN A 113 -3.85 -9.98 -7.85
N LYS A 114 -2.73 -10.66 -8.13
CA LYS A 114 -1.56 -10.62 -7.23
C LYS A 114 -0.71 -9.39 -7.54
N THR A 115 -0.26 -8.72 -6.48
CA THR A 115 0.68 -7.59 -6.58
C THR A 115 2.07 -8.13 -6.32
N THR A 116 3.03 -7.75 -7.16
CA THR A 116 4.45 -8.00 -6.88
C THR A 116 5.05 -6.78 -6.15
N THR A 117 6.04 -7.03 -5.28
CA THR A 117 6.95 -6.18 -4.45
C THR A 117 8.30 -5.73 -5.04
N GLY A 118 8.80 -4.48 -4.93
CA GLY A 118 10.08 -4.02 -5.51
C GLY A 118 10.51 -2.61 -5.09
N LYS A 119 11.66 -2.47 -4.41
CA LYS A 119 12.12 -1.19 -3.86
C LYS A 119 13.62 -0.99 -3.89
N LEU A 120 14.03 0.28 -3.92
CA LEU A 120 15.42 0.74 -3.96
C LEU A 120 15.61 1.97 -3.06
N LEU A 121 16.39 1.84 -1.98
CA LEU A 121 16.71 2.92 -1.05
C LEU A 121 18.19 3.33 -1.15
N PHE A 122 18.44 4.63 -1.26
CA PHE A 122 19.76 5.24 -1.10
C PHE A 122 19.78 6.08 0.19
N GLY A 123 20.75 5.85 1.06
CA GLY A 123 20.92 6.61 2.30
C GLY A 123 22.28 7.29 2.36
N PHE A 124 22.35 8.56 2.77
CA PHE A 124 23.61 9.29 2.95
C PHE A 124 23.46 10.44 3.95
N GLY A 125 24.45 10.64 4.83
CA GLY A 125 24.42 11.70 5.83
C GLY A 125 23.23 11.57 6.79
N ASN A 126 22.24 12.47 6.65
CA ASN A 126 20.97 12.48 7.39
C ASN A 126 19.74 12.34 6.46
N ILE A 127 19.95 11.85 5.24
CA ILE A 127 18.95 11.79 4.16
C ILE A 127 18.78 10.33 3.69
N GLY A 128 17.54 9.90 3.52
CA GLY A 128 17.17 8.72 2.73
C GLY A 128 16.35 9.09 1.50
N VAL A 129 16.46 8.30 0.43
CA VAL A 129 15.63 8.42 -0.78
C VAL A 129 15.22 7.02 -1.23
N LEU A 130 13.92 6.77 -1.27
CA LEU A 130 13.28 5.51 -1.63
C LEU A 130 12.54 5.66 -2.96
N ALA A 131 12.86 4.80 -3.92
CA ALA A 131 12.03 4.50 -5.07
C ALA A 131 11.25 3.19 -4.82
N ASP A 132 9.94 3.24 -5.07
CA ASP A 132 8.94 2.20 -4.80
C ASP A 132 7.90 2.32 -5.94
N THR A 133 7.56 1.29 -6.72
CA THR A 133 6.57 1.42 -7.84
C THR A 133 5.55 0.28 -7.77
N SER A 134 4.57 0.00 -8.64
CA SER A 134 3.74 -1.24 -8.49
C SER A 134 3.62 -2.06 -9.75
N PHE A 135 3.29 -3.35 -9.59
CA PHE A 135 2.58 -4.04 -10.66
C PHE A 135 1.57 -5.05 -10.11
N THR A 136 0.32 -4.91 -10.56
CA THR A 136 -0.78 -5.83 -10.28
C THR A 136 -1.52 -6.09 -11.60
N PRO A 137 -1.27 -7.18 -12.33
CA PRO A 137 -2.05 -7.52 -13.53
C PRO A 137 -3.49 -7.83 -13.13
N LYS A 138 -4.46 -7.43 -13.95
CA LYS A 138 -5.89 -7.69 -13.72
C LYS A 138 -6.43 -8.76 -14.67
N ALA A 139 -7.55 -9.38 -14.28
CA ALA A 139 -8.22 -10.37 -15.11
C ALA A 139 -8.57 -9.82 -16.51
N GLY A 140 -8.21 -10.56 -17.56
CA GLY A 140 -8.38 -10.14 -18.95
C GLY A 140 -7.29 -9.23 -19.51
N ASN A 141 -6.12 -9.12 -18.86
CA ASN A 141 -4.92 -8.55 -19.45
C ASN A 141 -4.37 -9.51 -20.53
N GLN A 142 -4.49 -9.14 -21.81
CA GLN A 142 -4.17 -10.03 -22.92
C GLN A 142 -3.85 -9.30 -24.23
N GLU A 143 -3.13 -9.99 -25.11
CA GLU A 143 -2.97 -9.63 -26.52
C GLU A 143 -3.42 -10.77 -27.45
N THR A 144 -4.11 -10.41 -28.53
CA THR A 144 -4.56 -11.35 -29.56
C THR A 144 -4.21 -10.79 -30.93
N TRP A 145 -3.49 -11.58 -31.73
CA TRP A 145 -3.13 -11.28 -33.11
C TRP A 145 -3.74 -12.33 -34.05
N ASN A 146 -4.52 -11.88 -35.03
CA ASN A 146 -4.99 -12.69 -36.15
C ASN A 146 -4.29 -12.22 -37.43
N SER A 147 -3.53 -13.10 -38.09
CA SER A 147 -2.74 -12.74 -39.29
C SER A 147 -3.58 -12.40 -40.51
N ASP A 148 -4.73 -13.06 -40.67
CA ASP A 148 -5.50 -13.07 -41.91
C ASP A 148 -6.27 -11.77 -42.09
N THR A 149 -6.89 -11.32 -40.99
CA THR A 149 -7.51 -10.00 -40.86
C THR A 149 -6.52 -8.92 -40.42
N LYS A 150 -5.23 -9.27 -40.26
CA LYS A 150 -4.15 -8.41 -39.72
C LYS A 150 -4.60 -7.57 -38.52
N THR A 151 -5.35 -8.20 -37.61
CA THR A 151 -6.03 -7.54 -36.51
C THR A 151 -5.35 -7.87 -35.20
N LYS A 152 -4.90 -6.82 -34.50
CA LYS A 152 -4.34 -6.84 -33.16
C LYS A 152 -5.35 -6.26 -32.18
N THR A 153 -5.81 -7.06 -31.23
CA THR A 153 -6.56 -6.58 -30.06
C THR A 153 -5.65 -6.67 -28.84
N THR A 154 -5.48 -5.57 -28.12
CA THR A 154 -4.74 -5.53 -26.85
C THR A 154 -5.68 -5.00 -25.76
N ALA A 155 -5.88 -5.80 -24.72
CA ALA A 155 -6.54 -5.39 -23.49
C ALA A 155 -5.48 -5.20 -22.40
N ASN A 156 -5.15 -3.95 -22.12
CA ASN A 156 -4.24 -3.55 -21.06
C ASN A 156 -5.07 -3.35 -19.79
N LYS A 157 -4.94 -4.29 -18.85
CA LYS A 157 -5.66 -4.28 -17.56
C LYS A 157 -4.66 -4.53 -16.43
N PHE A 158 -4.26 -3.48 -15.73
CA PHE A 158 -3.27 -3.57 -14.64
C PHE A 158 -3.32 -2.35 -13.74
N ASN A 159 -2.75 -2.47 -12.54
CA ASN A 159 -2.41 -1.34 -11.70
C ASN A 159 -0.89 -1.18 -11.62
N LEU A 160 -0.42 0.04 -11.83
CA LEU A 160 0.97 0.47 -11.77
C LEU A 160 1.04 1.73 -10.91
N LYS A 161 1.58 1.62 -9.71
CA LYS A 161 1.94 2.77 -8.87
C LYS A 161 3.37 3.20 -9.18
N ILE A 162 3.76 4.42 -8.86
CA ILE A 162 5.16 4.87 -8.82
C ILE A 162 5.24 5.87 -7.67
N ASN A 163 6.19 5.73 -6.76
CA ASN A 163 6.40 6.60 -5.62
C ASN A 163 7.91 6.91 -5.46
N LEU A 164 8.20 8.18 -5.25
CA LEU A 164 9.51 8.66 -4.83
C LEU A 164 9.32 9.37 -3.49
N THR A 165 9.88 8.79 -2.44
CA THR A 165 9.84 9.33 -1.08
C THR A 165 11.25 9.74 -0.68
N ALA A 166 11.44 10.97 -0.19
CA ALA A 166 12.64 11.34 0.52
C ALA A 166 12.38 11.32 2.02
N GLY A 167 13.43 11.20 2.84
CA GLY A 167 13.39 11.32 4.29
C GLY A 167 14.56 12.17 4.75
N ILE A 168 14.32 13.14 5.64
CA ILE A 168 15.36 14.00 6.22
C ILE A 168 15.21 14.01 7.74
N ASN A 169 16.30 13.67 8.44
CA ASN A 169 16.38 13.75 9.90
C ASN A 169 17.13 15.04 10.31
N LEU A 170 16.48 15.90 11.10
CA LEU A 170 17.08 17.13 11.64
C LEU A 170 17.17 17.02 13.16
N ASN A 171 18.38 17.14 13.70
CA ASN A 171 18.67 17.05 15.13
C ASN A 171 18.93 18.45 15.71
N ALA A 172 18.18 18.83 16.75
CA ALA A 172 18.38 20.11 17.45
C ALA A 172 18.03 19.99 18.94
N ASN A 173 18.95 20.36 19.82
CA ASN A 173 18.75 20.45 21.28
C ASN A 173 18.06 19.22 21.91
N ASN A 174 18.60 18.01 21.63
CA ASN A 174 18.05 16.73 22.07
C ASN A 174 16.58 16.51 21.66
N LYS A 175 16.21 16.97 20.46
CA LYS A 175 14.97 16.65 19.77
C LYS A 175 15.28 16.22 18.33
N ILE A 176 14.43 15.35 17.80
CA ILE A 176 14.53 14.87 16.42
C ILE A 176 13.30 15.37 15.65
N PHE A 177 13.51 15.84 14.43
CA PHE A 177 12.46 16.11 13.47
C PHE A 177 12.71 15.21 12.25
N LYS A 178 11.72 14.43 11.84
CA LYS A 178 11.78 13.55 10.68
C LYS A 178 10.75 14.05 9.68
N ILE A 179 11.17 14.38 8.46
CA ILE A 179 10.31 14.93 7.41
C ILE A 179 10.41 14.00 6.20
N SER A 180 9.27 13.56 5.66
CA SER A 180 9.21 12.55 4.61
C SER A 180 8.30 12.95 3.44
N PRO A 181 8.72 13.86 2.54
CA PRO A 181 7.93 14.24 1.37
C PRO A 181 7.89 13.12 0.33
N ARG A 182 6.71 12.91 -0.26
CA ARG A 182 6.39 11.87 -1.26
C ARG A 182 5.74 12.49 -2.50
N ILE A 183 6.15 12.04 -3.67
CA ILE A 183 5.42 12.24 -4.93
C ILE A 183 5.20 10.88 -5.60
N GLY A 184 4.02 10.67 -6.19
CA GLY A 184 3.70 9.42 -6.86
C GLY A 184 2.64 9.51 -7.95
N LEU A 185 2.42 8.38 -8.62
CA LEU A 185 1.48 8.21 -9.72
C LEU A 185 0.84 6.81 -9.62
N ASP A 186 -0.42 6.76 -9.22
CA ASP A 186 -1.21 5.54 -9.11
C ASP A 186 -2.05 5.35 -10.39
N SER A 187 -1.53 4.57 -11.34
CA SER A 187 -2.15 4.31 -12.64
C SER A 187 -3.00 3.03 -12.62
N GLU A 188 -4.32 3.20 -12.67
CA GLU A 188 -5.28 2.12 -12.91
C GLU A 188 -5.63 2.04 -14.40
N ALA A 189 -5.02 1.09 -15.11
CA ALA A 189 -5.27 0.84 -16.53
C ALA A 189 -6.45 -0.13 -16.71
N ASP A 190 -7.46 0.31 -17.46
CA ASP A 190 -8.47 -0.56 -18.07
C ASP A 190 -8.78 -0.06 -19.49
N LYS A 191 -7.99 -0.56 -20.44
CA LYS A 191 -8.00 -0.11 -21.83
C LYS A 191 -7.97 -1.28 -22.81
N THR A 192 -9.05 -1.43 -23.57
CA THR A 192 -9.11 -2.35 -24.72
C THR A 192 -9.06 -1.56 -26.02
N GLN A 193 -8.16 -1.93 -26.91
CA GLN A 193 -8.04 -1.34 -28.25
C GLN A 193 -7.90 -2.43 -29.32
N THR A 194 -8.48 -2.20 -30.49
CA THR A 194 -8.33 -3.05 -31.67
C THR A 194 -7.79 -2.23 -32.83
N ILE A 195 -6.77 -2.79 -33.50
CA ILE A 195 -6.08 -2.21 -34.64
C ILE A 195 -6.14 -3.23 -35.79
N THR A 196 -6.69 -2.82 -36.94
CA THR A 196 -6.84 -3.64 -38.16
C THR A 196 -6.12 -2.93 -39.31
N ASP A 197 -5.25 -3.62 -40.06
CA ASP A 197 -4.40 -3.03 -41.11
C ASP A 197 -3.68 -1.73 -40.66
N GLY A 198 -3.22 -1.70 -39.40
CA GLY A 198 -2.54 -0.54 -38.79
C GLY A 198 -3.44 0.64 -38.39
N LYS A 199 -4.77 0.54 -38.57
CA LYS A 199 -5.75 1.58 -38.20
C LYS A 199 -6.51 1.18 -36.94
N LEU A 200 -6.72 2.12 -36.02
CA LEU A 200 -7.56 1.92 -34.83
C LEU A 200 -9.02 1.74 -35.25
N THR A 201 -9.59 0.55 -35.02
CA THR A 201 -10.98 0.20 -35.36
C THR A 201 -11.90 0.14 -34.14
N SER A 202 -11.34 -0.05 -32.94
CA SER A 202 -12.06 0.02 -31.67
C SER A 202 -11.18 0.58 -30.55
N LEU A 203 -11.78 1.34 -29.65
CA LEU A 203 -11.20 1.71 -28.36
C LEU A 203 -12.30 1.77 -27.30
N ASN A 204 -12.02 1.22 -26.13
CA ASN A 204 -12.68 1.52 -24.86
C ASN A 204 -11.60 1.79 -23.82
N ASP A 205 -11.59 2.97 -23.22
CA ASP A 205 -10.58 3.40 -22.24
C ASP A 205 -11.30 3.93 -20.98
N ALA A 206 -11.35 3.07 -19.96
CA ALA A 206 -11.95 3.34 -18.65
C ALA A 206 -10.90 3.71 -17.58
N SER A 207 -9.62 3.73 -17.97
CA SER A 207 -8.45 3.99 -17.12
C SER A 207 -8.54 5.30 -16.33
N TYR A 208 -7.74 5.42 -15.28
CA TYR A 208 -7.46 6.67 -14.58
C TYR A 208 -6.06 6.64 -13.95
N HIS A 209 -5.51 7.82 -13.68
CA HIS A 209 -4.18 7.96 -13.09
C HIS A 209 -4.22 9.02 -11.99
N ASP A 210 -3.88 8.64 -10.78
CA ASP A 210 -3.93 9.50 -9.60
C ASP A 210 -2.53 10.07 -9.34
N LEU A 211 -2.35 11.38 -9.54
CA LEU A 211 -1.14 12.07 -9.10
C LEU A 211 -1.20 12.17 -7.56
N MET A 212 -0.27 11.52 -6.87
CA MET A 212 -0.15 11.56 -5.43
C MET A 212 0.91 12.57 -4.99
N ILE A 213 0.61 13.40 -4.01
CA ILE A 213 1.58 14.29 -3.37
C ILE A 213 1.31 14.26 -1.86
N GLY A 214 2.33 13.99 -1.07
CA GLY A 214 2.21 13.91 0.38
C GLY A 214 3.48 14.28 1.14
N THR A 215 3.37 14.35 2.46
CA THR A 215 4.49 14.50 3.38
C THR A 215 4.15 13.97 4.76
N GLY A 216 5.04 13.17 5.35
CA GLY A 216 5.04 12.89 6.78
C GLY A 216 5.86 13.91 7.56
N PHE A 217 5.48 14.14 8.82
CA PHE A 217 6.23 14.91 9.82
C PHE A 217 6.14 14.20 11.17
N TYR A 218 7.30 13.98 11.78
CA TYR A 218 7.43 13.38 13.11
C TYR A 218 8.34 14.27 13.97
N HIS A 219 7.92 14.56 15.20
CA HIS A 219 8.71 15.32 16.16
C HIS A 219 8.80 14.63 17.51
N ASP A 220 9.98 14.09 17.83
CA ASP A 220 10.27 13.50 19.14
C ASP A 220 10.69 14.59 20.13
N PHE A 221 9.90 14.75 21.19
CA PHE A 221 10.26 15.57 22.35
C PHE A 221 11.35 14.89 23.17
N SER A 222 12.21 15.68 23.82
CA SER A 222 13.33 15.18 24.62
C SER A 222 12.89 14.20 25.72
N LYS A 223 13.46 13.00 25.70
CA LYS A 223 13.15 11.90 26.63
C LYS A 223 13.40 12.31 28.09
N LYS A 224 12.42 12.05 28.97
CA LYS A 224 12.48 12.34 30.42
C LYS A 224 11.93 11.14 31.20
N ASP A 225 12.63 10.71 32.24
CA ASP A 225 12.18 9.62 33.14
C ASP A 225 11.76 8.34 32.37
N ALA A 226 12.55 7.97 31.35
CA ALA A 226 12.30 6.91 30.36
C ALA A 226 11.07 7.09 29.44
N VAL A 227 10.34 8.20 29.54
CA VAL A 227 9.21 8.57 28.68
C VAL A 227 9.66 9.46 27.50
N THR A 228 9.21 9.11 26.30
CA THR A 228 9.27 9.95 25.08
C THR A 228 7.85 10.30 24.65
N GLN A 229 7.66 11.48 24.06
CA GLN A 229 6.40 11.89 23.44
C GLN A 229 6.69 12.31 21.99
N THR A 230 5.82 11.96 21.05
CA THR A 230 6.00 12.29 19.62
C THR A 230 4.74 12.92 19.05
N ILE A 231 4.87 14.03 18.33
CA ILE A 231 3.81 14.50 17.40
C ILE A 231 4.04 13.84 16.05
N ILE A 232 2.99 13.29 15.47
CA ILE A 232 2.95 12.77 14.11
C ILE A 232 1.90 13.59 13.34
N ALA A 233 2.24 14.01 12.12
CA ALA A 233 1.30 14.64 11.22
C ALA A 233 1.64 14.25 9.78
N GLU A 234 0.74 13.51 9.13
CA GLU A 234 0.87 13.17 7.71
C GLU A 234 -0.20 13.92 6.90
N LEU A 235 0.21 14.44 5.74
CA LEU A 235 -0.68 15.03 4.74
C LEU A 235 -0.51 14.23 3.45
N ASP A 236 -1.61 13.72 2.91
CA ASP A 236 -1.63 13.03 1.62
C ASP A 236 -2.72 13.62 0.71
N THR A 237 -2.41 13.73 -0.58
CA THR A 237 -3.36 14.22 -1.59
C THR A 237 -3.32 13.34 -2.84
N SER A 238 -4.49 13.14 -3.46
CA SER A 238 -4.68 12.38 -4.69
C SER A 238 -5.48 13.19 -5.69
N TRP A 239 -5.02 13.26 -6.94
CA TRP A 239 -5.60 14.08 -8.00
C TRP A 239 -5.85 13.24 -9.26
N ARG A 240 -7.10 12.81 -9.48
CA ARG A 240 -7.44 11.85 -10.55
C ARG A 240 -7.48 12.48 -11.94
N ILE A 241 -6.54 12.06 -12.77
CA ILE A 241 -6.42 12.39 -14.18
C ILE A 241 -7.13 11.30 -14.99
N TYR A 242 -8.07 11.68 -15.84
CA TYR A 242 -8.81 10.77 -16.72
C TYR A 242 -8.33 10.89 -18.19
N PRO A 243 -8.32 9.78 -18.96
CA PRO A 243 -8.02 9.81 -20.38
C PRO A 243 -9.08 10.62 -21.13
N LYS A 244 -8.64 11.61 -21.92
CA LYS A 244 -9.54 12.49 -22.69
C LYS A 244 -10.39 11.71 -23.70
N LYS A 245 -9.78 10.78 -24.43
CA LYS A 245 -10.43 9.94 -25.45
C LYS A 245 -10.79 8.59 -24.82
N THR A 246 -12.05 8.45 -24.41
CA THR A 246 -12.56 7.25 -23.73
C THR A 246 -13.09 6.18 -24.69
N GLY A 247 -13.27 6.50 -25.98
CA GLY A 247 -13.69 5.48 -26.96
C GLY A 247 -13.43 5.81 -28.43
N ALA A 248 -13.57 4.80 -29.28
CA ALA A 248 -13.56 4.92 -30.75
C ALA A 248 -14.24 3.73 -31.43
N THR A 249 -14.73 3.97 -32.64
CA THR A 249 -15.10 2.96 -33.64
C THR A 249 -14.30 3.23 -34.92
N ALA A 250 -14.46 2.41 -35.97
CA ALA A 250 -13.80 2.64 -37.26
C ALA A 250 -14.22 3.94 -37.97
N ALA A 251 -15.37 4.51 -37.60
CA ALA A 251 -15.85 5.82 -38.09
C ALA A 251 -15.60 6.95 -37.08
N SER A 252 -15.90 6.70 -35.79
CA SER A 252 -16.05 7.75 -34.79
C SER A 252 -15.00 7.72 -33.68
N THR A 253 -14.83 8.85 -32.99
CA THR A 253 -14.10 8.94 -31.72
C THR A 253 -14.95 9.63 -30.67
N THR A 254 -14.86 9.16 -29.41
CA THR A 254 -15.58 9.73 -28.27
C THR A 254 -14.58 10.22 -27.22
N SER A 255 -14.71 11.49 -26.84
CA SER A 255 -13.95 12.12 -25.75
C SER A 255 -14.85 12.55 -24.60
N THR A 256 -14.43 12.35 -23.36
CA THR A 256 -15.23 12.63 -22.16
C THR A 256 -14.61 13.76 -21.34
N TYR A 257 -15.43 14.72 -20.87
CA TYR A 257 -14.95 15.95 -20.24
C TYR A 257 -15.57 16.19 -18.86
N GLY A 258 -14.87 16.95 -18.01
CA GLY A 258 -15.41 17.49 -16.76
C GLY A 258 -15.72 16.46 -15.66
N ARG A 259 -15.13 15.27 -15.72
CA ARG A 259 -14.97 14.39 -14.54
C ARG A 259 -13.99 15.04 -13.55
N MET A 260 -14.13 14.74 -12.27
CA MET A 260 -13.11 15.02 -11.26
C MET A 260 -13.24 14.02 -10.12
N HIS A 261 -12.13 13.61 -9.54
CA HIS A 261 -12.09 12.90 -8.27
C HIS A 261 -10.78 13.29 -7.57
N ASN A 262 -10.88 14.06 -6.49
CA ASN A 262 -9.71 14.51 -5.74
C ASN A 262 -9.89 14.15 -4.27
N GLU A 263 -8.80 13.86 -3.58
CA GLU A 263 -8.79 13.55 -2.15
C GLU A 263 -7.68 14.29 -1.42
N ILE A 264 -7.97 14.72 -0.19
CA ILE A 264 -7.02 15.31 0.74
C ILE A 264 -7.24 14.63 2.09
N THR A 265 -6.23 13.91 2.58
CA THR A 265 -6.24 13.22 3.87
C THR A 265 -5.19 13.83 4.78
N LEU A 266 -5.58 14.15 6.01
CA LEU A 266 -4.70 14.65 7.06
C LEU A 266 -4.76 13.68 8.26
N ALA A 267 -3.64 13.07 8.62
CA ALA A 267 -3.53 12.14 9.73
C ALA A 267 -2.64 12.73 10.85
N PRO A 268 -3.20 13.57 11.74
CA PRO A 268 -2.55 13.95 12.99
C PRO A 268 -2.66 12.82 14.02
N ALA A 269 -1.56 12.52 14.69
CA ALA A 269 -1.53 11.60 15.81
C ALA A 269 -0.53 12.02 16.90
N TRP A 270 -0.76 11.55 18.12
CA TRP A 270 0.12 11.71 19.26
C TRP A 270 0.58 10.35 19.75
N GLN A 271 1.90 10.19 19.95
CA GLN A 271 2.49 9.00 20.54
C GLN A 271 3.05 9.31 21.93
N ILE A 272 2.89 8.36 22.85
CA ILE A 272 3.69 8.26 24.07
C ILE A 272 4.42 6.93 24.09
N ALA A 273 5.70 6.95 24.45
CA ALA A 273 6.54 5.77 24.63
C ALA A 273 7.09 5.76 26.06
N TYR A 274 7.13 4.60 26.71
CA TYR A 274 7.78 4.37 28.00
C TYR A 274 8.70 3.17 27.88
N GLU A 275 10.00 3.40 28.02
CA GLU A 275 11.05 2.44 27.67
C GLU A 275 12.10 2.34 28.80
N PRO A 276 11.72 1.80 29.99
CA PRO A 276 12.66 1.52 31.07
C PRO A 276 13.66 0.41 30.68
N GLU A 277 14.89 0.54 31.17
CA GLU A 277 16.11 -0.18 30.74
C GLU A 277 15.91 -1.62 30.23
N GLY A 278 15.76 -1.75 28.90
CA GLY A 278 15.96 -2.95 28.09
C GLY A 278 14.95 -4.10 28.24
N LYS A 279 14.32 -4.28 29.41
CA LYS A 279 13.45 -5.44 29.69
C LYS A 279 12.00 -5.27 29.30
N PHE A 280 11.50 -4.04 29.23
CA PHE A 280 10.09 -3.76 28.99
C PHE A 280 9.94 -2.43 28.27
N ALA A 281 9.05 -2.37 27.29
CA ALA A 281 8.68 -1.11 26.65
C ALA A 281 7.20 -1.10 26.25
N VAL A 282 6.58 0.06 26.37
CA VAL A 282 5.21 0.34 25.95
C VAL A 282 5.20 1.53 25.02
N LYS A 283 4.40 1.47 23.97
CA LYS A 283 4.03 2.62 23.14
C LYS A 283 2.52 2.68 23.00
N ALA A 284 1.97 3.87 22.98
CA ALA A 284 0.56 4.10 22.67
C ALA A 284 0.42 5.30 21.72
N VAL A 285 -0.48 5.18 20.76
CA VAL A 285 -0.78 6.20 19.75
C VAL A 285 -2.28 6.51 19.77
N ALA A 286 -2.61 7.79 19.68
CA ALA A 286 -3.97 8.27 19.46
C ALA A 286 -3.98 9.22 18.25
N GLY A 287 -4.86 8.97 17.28
CA GLY A 287 -4.94 9.74 16.03
C GLY A 287 -6.37 10.01 15.57
N LEU A 288 -6.52 11.00 14.69
CA LEU A 288 -7.79 11.37 14.07
C LEU A 288 -7.57 11.73 12.59
N GLU A 289 -7.46 10.70 11.75
CA GLU A 289 -7.41 10.88 10.31
C GLU A 289 -8.68 11.58 9.82
N THR A 290 -8.52 12.58 8.96
CA THR A 290 -9.61 13.35 8.37
C THR A 290 -9.42 13.40 6.85
N THR A 291 -10.38 12.85 6.11
CA THR A 291 -10.34 12.74 4.64
C THR A 291 -11.44 13.58 4.00
N LEU A 292 -11.06 14.42 3.04
CA LEU A 292 -11.95 15.26 2.26
C LEU A 292 -11.89 14.86 0.77
N THR A 293 -12.92 14.15 0.31
CA THR A 293 -13.05 13.67 -1.07
C THR A 293 -14.01 14.55 -1.86
N PHE A 294 -13.60 14.99 -3.05
CA PHE A 294 -14.40 15.78 -3.99
C PHE A 294 -14.61 15.02 -5.31
N ASP A 295 -15.84 14.58 -5.58
CA ASP A 295 -16.19 13.78 -6.77
C ASP A 295 -17.18 14.51 -7.69
N ARG A 296 -16.97 14.44 -9.01
CA ARG A 296 -17.85 15.03 -10.03
C ARG A 296 -18.02 14.09 -11.22
N ASN A 297 -19.28 13.75 -11.52
CA ASN A 297 -19.67 13.10 -12.76
C ASN A 297 -19.20 13.90 -13.98
N TYR A 298 -18.91 13.19 -15.08
CA TYR A 298 -18.61 13.81 -16.37
C TYR A 298 -19.69 14.81 -16.79
N ASP A 299 -19.25 15.88 -17.45
CA ASP A 299 -20.10 16.97 -17.92
C ASP A 299 -20.76 16.64 -19.24
N TYR A 300 -19.96 16.25 -20.23
CA TYR A 300 -20.41 15.91 -21.57
C TYR A 300 -19.43 14.95 -22.24
N THR A 301 -19.93 14.24 -23.24
CA THR A 301 -19.13 13.57 -24.26
C THR A 301 -19.11 14.42 -25.53
N LEU A 302 -18.01 14.34 -26.27
CA LEU A 302 -17.89 14.83 -27.63
C LEU A 302 -17.60 13.63 -28.52
N ASN A 303 -18.55 13.29 -29.38
CA ASN A 303 -18.38 12.33 -30.45
C ASN A 303 -18.07 13.10 -31.76
N SER A 304 -17.18 12.56 -32.60
CA SER A 304 -16.80 13.23 -33.86
C SER A 304 -17.93 13.34 -34.89
N ASP A 305 -18.94 12.45 -34.81
CA ASP A 305 -19.92 12.23 -35.86
C ASP A 305 -21.28 12.81 -35.46
N THR A 306 -21.62 12.68 -34.17
CA THR A 306 -22.88 13.16 -33.56
C THR A 306 -22.71 14.40 -32.68
N GLY A 307 -21.48 14.91 -32.51
CA GLY A 307 -21.21 16.15 -31.80
C GLY A 307 -21.23 16.04 -30.27
N LYS A 308 -21.73 17.08 -29.60
CA LYS A 308 -21.65 17.23 -28.14
C LYS A 308 -22.94 16.76 -27.45
N ALA A 309 -22.82 15.86 -26.48
CA ALA A 309 -23.94 15.38 -25.66
C ALA A 309 -23.62 15.53 -24.16
N TYR A 310 -24.46 16.27 -23.43
CA TYR A 310 -24.31 16.50 -21.99
C TYR A 310 -24.88 15.35 -21.16
N ASN A 311 -24.25 15.08 -20.02
CA ASN A 311 -24.77 14.14 -19.04
C ASN A 311 -26.10 14.66 -18.44
N GLY A 312 -27.18 13.94 -18.72
CA GLY A 312 -28.54 14.29 -18.26
C GLY A 312 -28.74 14.22 -16.74
N THR A 313 -27.88 13.50 -16.01
CA THR A 313 -27.89 13.43 -14.53
C THR A 313 -26.47 13.61 -13.98
N ARG A 314 -26.05 14.86 -13.81
CA ARG A 314 -24.71 15.17 -13.28
C ARG A 314 -24.74 15.25 -11.76
N LYS A 315 -24.04 14.33 -11.10
CA LYS A 315 -23.80 14.32 -9.65
C LYS A 315 -22.49 15.06 -9.31
N TYR A 316 -22.52 15.77 -8.19
CA TYR A 316 -21.40 16.36 -7.49
C TYR A 316 -21.48 15.83 -6.04
N THR A 317 -20.40 15.28 -5.52
CA THR A 317 -20.35 14.74 -4.14
C THR A 317 -19.15 15.31 -3.42
N ASN A 318 -19.36 15.88 -2.24
CA ASN A 318 -18.29 16.19 -1.30
C ASN A 318 -18.48 15.29 -0.09
N THR A 319 -17.44 14.57 0.33
CA THR A 319 -17.46 13.70 1.52
C THR A 319 -16.37 14.18 2.47
N LEU A 320 -16.72 14.34 3.75
CA LEU A 320 -15.79 14.55 4.85
C LEU A 320 -15.91 13.35 5.80
N ASN A 321 -14.86 12.55 5.89
CA ASN A 321 -14.78 11.37 6.76
C ASN A 321 -13.77 11.61 7.89
N PHE A 322 -14.07 11.11 9.07
CA PHE A 322 -13.18 11.09 10.22
C PHE A 322 -12.96 9.65 10.69
N SER A 323 -11.70 9.20 10.69
CA SER A 323 -11.24 7.88 11.14
C SER A 323 -10.38 8.02 12.40
N PRO A 324 -10.96 7.95 13.62
CA PRO A 324 -10.19 7.91 14.84
C PRO A 324 -9.41 6.58 14.97
N ILE A 325 -8.26 6.62 15.65
CA ILE A 325 -7.45 5.43 15.94
C ILE A 325 -6.86 5.50 17.35
N LEU A 326 -6.88 4.37 18.07
CA LEU A 326 -6.22 4.18 19.36
C LEU A 326 -5.44 2.87 19.32
N MET A 327 -4.13 2.93 19.51
CA MET A 327 -3.23 1.77 19.34
C MET A 327 -2.27 1.68 20.51
N ALA A 328 -1.95 0.47 20.96
CA ALA A 328 -1.02 0.20 22.04
C ALA A 328 -0.16 -1.03 21.73
N GLY A 329 1.13 -0.91 21.96
CA GLY A 329 2.14 -1.94 21.68
C GLY A 329 3.01 -2.15 22.91
N PHE A 330 3.40 -3.41 23.13
CA PHE A 330 4.13 -3.85 24.30
C PHE A 330 5.24 -4.80 23.86
N THR A 331 6.43 -4.65 24.44
CA THR A 331 7.50 -5.64 24.31
C THR A 331 8.07 -6.00 25.68
N TYR A 332 8.42 -7.27 25.87
CA TYR A 332 8.99 -7.79 27.11
C TYR A 332 10.13 -8.76 26.80
N MET A 333 11.31 -8.51 27.37
CA MET A 333 12.54 -9.27 27.13
C MET A 333 12.99 -9.96 28.43
N PRO A 334 12.43 -11.15 28.78
CA PRO A 334 12.78 -11.86 30.02
C PRO A 334 14.25 -12.30 30.08
N ILE A 335 14.83 -12.62 28.92
CA ILE A 335 16.26 -12.90 28.74
C ILE A 335 16.76 -12.16 27.49
N SER A 336 18.04 -11.79 27.45
CA SER A 336 18.63 -10.96 26.38
C SER A 336 18.53 -11.55 24.96
N LYS A 337 18.18 -12.83 24.83
CA LYS A 337 17.98 -13.51 23.53
C LYS A 337 16.52 -13.60 23.07
N LEU A 338 15.53 -13.35 23.93
CA LEU A 338 14.13 -13.61 23.60
C LEU A 338 13.26 -12.41 24.02
N ARG A 339 12.55 -11.83 23.06
CA ARG A 339 11.56 -10.77 23.24
C ARG A 339 10.18 -11.32 22.89
N PHE A 340 9.18 -11.07 23.74
CA PHE A 340 7.77 -11.21 23.42
C PHE A 340 7.20 -9.86 22.97
N ASN A 341 6.32 -9.92 21.97
CA ASN A 341 5.72 -8.76 21.31
C ASN A 341 4.18 -8.90 21.40
N LEU A 342 3.48 -7.82 21.76
CA LEU A 342 2.02 -7.79 21.86
C LEU A 342 1.48 -6.44 21.39
N GLY A 343 0.35 -6.47 20.68
CA GLY A 343 -0.26 -5.31 20.04
C GLY A 343 -1.77 -5.32 20.21
N MET A 344 -2.33 -4.15 20.42
CA MET A 344 -3.76 -3.88 20.57
C MET A 344 -4.10 -2.66 19.74
N SER A 345 -5.13 -2.74 18.91
CA SER A 345 -5.65 -1.61 18.15
C SER A 345 -7.16 -1.55 18.34
N PHE A 346 -7.67 -0.33 18.48
CA PHE A 346 -9.09 -0.02 18.55
C PHE A 346 -9.36 1.09 17.55
N LYS A 347 -10.25 0.81 16.59
CA LYS A 347 -10.79 1.80 15.67
C LYS A 347 -12.21 2.13 16.13
N PRO A 348 -12.44 3.27 16.79
CA PRO A 348 -13.80 3.71 17.10
C PRO A 348 -14.60 3.93 15.81
N SER A 349 -15.93 3.95 15.92
CA SER A 349 -16.84 4.24 14.81
C SER A 349 -16.42 5.48 14.01
N THR A 350 -16.35 5.33 12.69
CA THR A 350 -16.11 6.44 11.78
C THR A 350 -17.33 7.36 11.68
N PHE A 351 -17.07 8.60 11.28
CA PHE A 351 -18.08 9.64 11.10
C PHE A 351 -17.96 10.24 9.70
N GLU A 352 -18.98 10.01 8.86
CA GLU A 352 -19.05 10.53 7.49
C GLU A 352 -20.13 11.62 7.39
N TRP A 353 -19.75 12.80 6.90
CA TRP A 353 -20.67 13.81 6.40
C TRP A 353 -20.57 13.91 4.87
N LYS A 354 -21.68 13.71 4.16
CA LYS A 354 -21.71 13.62 2.69
C LYS A 354 -22.74 14.59 2.10
N SER A 355 -22.27 15.61 1.39
CA SER A 355 -23.10 16.55 0.64
C SER A 355 -23.16 16.14 -0.84
N THR A 356 -24.35 15.76 -1.32
CA THR A 356 -24.64 15.45 -2.72
C THR A 356 -25.45 16.56 -3.38
N LYS A 357 -25.02 17.05 -4.54
CA LYS A 357 -25.83 17.86 -5.47
C LYS A 357 -26.01 17.11 -6.79
N THR A 358 -27.25 16.88 -7.19
CA THR A 358 -27.62 16.23 -8.45
C THR A 358 -28.36 17.19 -9.34
N GLN A 359 -27.92 17.34 -10.59
CA GLN A 359 -28.56 18.17 -11.61
C GLN A 359 -29.14 17.30 -12.72
N THR A 360 -30.45 17.40 -12.92
CA THR A 360 -31.12 16.93 -14.14
C THR A 360 -30.93 17.99 -15.21
N ARG A 361 -30.52 17.59 -16.42
CA ARG A 361 -30.13 18.51 -17.49
C ARG A 361 -30.64 18.06 -18.86
N ASN A 362 -30.90 19.03 -19.73
CA ASN A 362 -31.12 18.80 -21.15
C ASN A 362 -29.82 18.24 -21.78
N THR A 363 -29.89 17.10 -22.46
CA THR A 363 -28.72 16.40 -23.02
C THR A 363 -28.13 17.08 -24.26
N ALA A 364 -28.88 17.94 -24.96
CA ALA A 364 -28.40 18.70 -26.11
C ALA A 364 -27.82 20.07 -25.71
N THR A 365 -28.50 20.82 -24.83
CA THR A 365 -28.08 22.18 -24.46
C THR A 365 -27.17 22.24 -23.23
N GLY A 366 -27.27 21.26 -22.32
CA GLY A 366 -26.61 21.25 -21.01
C GLY A 366 -27.33 22.07 -19.94
N GLU A 367 -28.47 22.68 -20.28
CA GLU A 367 -29.33 23.46 -19.39
C GLU A 367 -29.85 22.65 -18.21
N VAL A 368 -29.85 23.24 -17.01
CA VAL A 368 -30.26 22.57 -15.76
C VAL A 368 -31.76 22.75 -15.54
N THR A 369 -32.53 21.68 -15.78
CA THR A 369 -34.00 21.68 -15.60
C THR A 369 -34.42 21.38 -14.16
N LYS A 370 -33.56 20.72 -13.36
CA LYS A 370 -33.79 20.47 -11.93
C LYS A 370 -32.46 20.37 -11.19
N THR A 371 -32.39 20.94 -9.99
CA THR A 371 -31.33 20.66 -9.01
C THR A 371 -31.96 20.03 -7.78
N VAL A 372 -31.34 18.99 -7.23
CA VAL A 372 -31.64 18.40 -5.93
C VAL A 372 -30.36 18.38 -5.12
N THR A 373 -30.43 18.80 -3.86
CA THR A 373 -29.34 18.65 -2.89
C THR A 373 -29.81 17.75 -1.75
N ALA A 374 -28.94 16.86 -1.32
CA ALA A 374 -29.13 15.99 -0.16
C ALA A 374 -27.86 16.02 0.68
N ASN A 375 -28.03 16.06 2.00
CA ASN A 375 -26.95 15.89 2.96
C ASN A 375 -27.23 14.60 3.73
N ASP A 376 -26.22 13.75 3.86
CA ASP A 376 -26.24 12.52 4.65
C ASP A 376 -25.21 12.64 5.78
N LEU A 377 -25.51 12.06 6.93
CA LEU A 377 -24.72 12.17 8.15
C LEU A 377 -24.71 10.82 8.86
N LYS A 378 -23.64 10.05 8.65
CA LYS A 378 -23.54 8.66 9.07
C LYS A 378 -22.52 8.50 10.20
N PHE A 379 -23.00 8.07 11.36
CA PHE A 379 -22.17 7.45 12.40
C PHE A 379 -22.15 5.94 12.17
N ALA A 380 -20.97 5.35 11.97
CA ALA A 380 -20.85 3.92 11.68
C ALA A 380 -20.82 3.10 12.98
N THR A 381 -21.97 3.00 13.66
CA THR A 381 -22.10 2.39 15.01
C THR A 381 -21.79 0.89 15.08
N SER A 382 -21.59 0.24 13.94
CA SER A 382 -21.14 -1.16 13.81
C SER A 382 -19.62 -1.34 13.83
N ASP A 383 -18.86 -0.26 13.63
CA ASP A 383 -17.48 -0.35 13.09
C ASP A 383 -16.40 -0.27 14.19
N GLY A 384 -16.81 -0.29 15.46
CA GLY A 384 -15.95 -0.28 16.65
C GLY A 384 -15.10 -1.55 16.78
N THR A 385 -14.04 -1.66 15.97
CA THR A 385 -13.23 -2.87 15.84
C THR A 385 -12.05 -2.87 16.81
N PHE A 386 -11.96 -3.92 17.62
CA PHE A 386 -10.78 -4.24 18.42
C PHE A 386 -9.99 -5.34 17.71
N THR A 387 -8.70 -5.13 17.48
CA THR A 387 -7.79 -6.16 16.97
C THR A 387 -6.60 -6.32 17.90
N SER A 388 -6.17 -7.56 18.09
CA SER A 388 -5.02 -7.90 18.92
C SER A 388 -4.08 -8.82 18.18
N SER A 389 -2.77 -8.55 18.23
CA SER A 389 -1.73 -9.42 17.67
C SER A 389 -0.65 -9.74 18.72
N SER A 390 0.11 -10.80 18.48
CA SER A 390 1.19 -11.22 19.36
C SER A 390 2.25 -12.02 18.60
N GLY A 391 3.47 -12.07 19.13
CA GLY A 391 4.60 -12.74 18.49
C GLY A 391 5.84 -12.76 19.38
N PHE A 392 6.95 -13.22 18.82
CA PHE A 392 8.24 -13.23 19.51
C PHE A 392 9.42 -13.03 18.57
N THR A 393 10.52 -12.53 19.12
CA THR A 393 11.79 -12.32 18.43
C THR A 393 12.89 -13.05 19.18
N TRP A 394 13.61 -13.94 18.47
CA TRP A 394 14.75 -14.69 19.00
C TRP A 394 16.04 -14.22 18.35
N PHE A 395 16.87 -13.54 19.15
CA PHE A 395 18.25 -13.19 18.82
C PHE A 395 19.13 -14.43 19.03
N ILE A 396 19.26 -15.24 17.98
CA ILE A 396 20.01 -16.51 18.01
C ILE A 396 21.49 -16.20 18.28
N THR A 397 22.03 -15.23 17.55
CA THR A 397 23.36 -14.63 17.73
C THR A 397 23.26 -13.11 17.66
N GLU A 398 24.37 -12.39 17.85
CA GLU A 398 24.47 -10.94 17.56
C GLU A 398 24.14 -10.57 16.09
N ASN A 399 24.27 -11.54 15.18
CA ASN A 399 24.23 -11.34 13.73
C ASN A 399 23.04 -12.06 13.06
N VAL A 400 22.21 -12.80 13.81
CA VAL A 400 21.10 -13.62 13.28
C VAL A 400 19.89 -13.51 14.18
N THR A 401 18.78 -13.03 13.62
CA THR A 401 17.49 -12.88 14.30
C THR A 401 16.41 -13.67 13.56
N LEU A 402 15.64 -14.46 14.31
CA LEU A 402 14.36 -15.03 13.90
C LEU A 402 13.25 -14.18 14.51
N ASP A 403 12.27 -13.77 13.73
CA ASP A 403 11.15 -12.94 14.16
C ASP A 403 9.84 -13.59 13.68
N ALA A 404 8.88 -13.83 14.59
CA ALA A 404 7.74 -14.71 14.34
C ALA A 404 6.41 -14.12 14.85
N ASN A 405 5.38 -14.23 14.00
CA ASN A 405 3.99 -13.98 14.38
C ASN A 405 3.46 -15.20 15.15
N TRP A 406 2.80 -14.97 16.28
CA TRP A 406 2.21 -16.02 17.10
C TRP A 406 0.91 -15.48 17.72
N ASN A 407 -0.16 -15.48 16.92
CA ASN A 407 -1.45 -14.84 17.19
C ASN A 407 -2.31 -15.50 18.31
N ILE A 408 -1.71 -15.87 19.45
CA ILE A 408 -2.44 -16.40 20.62
C ILE A 408 -3.52 -15.42 21.08
N ILE A 409 -3.21 -14.12 21.20
CA ILE A 409 -4.14 -13.15 21.81
C ILE A 409 -5.39 -12.98 20.95
N GLN A 410 -5.24 -12.98 19.62
CA GLN A 410 -6.37 -13.04 18.68
C GLN A 410 -7.20 -14.31 18.87
N ASN A 411 -6.55 -15.47 19.01
CA ASN A 411 -7.22 -16.75 19.22
C ASN A 411 -7.80 -16.93 20.64
N LEU A 412 -7.42 -16.09 21.60
CA LEU A 412 -8.02 -16.04 22.94
C LEU A 412 -9.23 -15.09 22.97
N LEU A 413 -9.11 -13.91 22.35
CA LEU A 413 -10.09 -12.81 22.47
C LEU A 413 -11.06 -12.67 21.28
N ASN A 414 -10.78 -13.35 20.17
CA ASN A 414 -11.53 -13.32 18.91
C ASN A 414 -11.91 -11.90 18.44
N ASN A 415 -10.96 -10.96 18.52
CA ASN A 415 -11.17 -9.54 18.19
C ASN A 415 -12.32 -8.87 18.99
N THR A 416 -12.52 -9.29 20.24
CA THR A 416 -13.43 -8.68 21.22
C THR A 416 -12.75 -8.44 22.58
N PHE A 417 -13.44 -7.80 23.52
CA PHE A 417 -13.01 -7.70 24.92
C PHE A 417 -13.43 -8.91 25.79
N LYS A 418 -13.71 -10.07 25.18
CA LYS A 418 -14.11 -11.31 25.88
C LYS A 418 -13.26 -12.48 25.41
N THR A 419 -12.99 -13.42 26.32
CA THR A 419 -12.39 -14.71 25.96
C THR A 419 -13.39 -15.57 25.17
N GLN A 420 -12.90 -16.35 24.20
CA GLN A 420 -13.67 -17.42 23.54
C GLN A 420 -13.43 -18.81 24.18
N LEU A 421 -12.74 -18.87 25.32
CA LEU A 421 -12.71 -20.06 26.17
C LEU A 421 -13.96 -20.09 27.06
N THR A 422 -14.64 -21.24 27.10
CA THR A 422 -15.79 -21.47 27.99
C THR A 422 -15.33 -21.56 29.44
N GLU A 423 -16.05 -20.92 30.37
CA GLU A 423 -15.86 -21.13 31.80
C GLU A 423 -16.54 -22.44 32.26
N GLY A 424 -15.85 -23.23 33.10
CA GLY A 424 -16.40 -24.44 33.73
C GLY A 424 -15.99 -25.77 33.08
N ASP A 425 -16.20 -26.85 33.82
CA ASP A 425 -15.74 -28.21 33.47
C ASP A 425 -16.42 -28.74 32.20
N GLY A 426 -15.62 -28.99 31.15
CA GLY A 426 -16.12 -29.62 29.91
C GLY A 426 -15.10 -29.72 28.78
N THR A 427 -14.22 -28.73 28.60
CA THR A 427 -13.09 -28.79 27.66
C THR A 427 -11.84 -29.35 28.34
N SER A 428 -11.10 -30.25 27.68
CA SER A 428 -9.85 -30.76 28.23
C SER A 428 -8.83 -29.63 28.35
N ILE A 429 -7.98 -29.68 29.39
CA ILE A 429 -6.80 -28.81 29.49
C ILE A 429 -5.90 -28.99 28.26
N LEU A 430 -5.87 -30.18 27.65
CA LEU A 430 -5.13 -30.44 26.42
C LEU A 430 -5.77 -29.76 25.21
N ASP A 431 -7.10 -29.68 25.12
CA ASP A 431 -7.79 -28.96 24.03
C ASP A 431 -7.54 -27.45 24.14
N THR A 432 -7.57 -26.93 25.37
CA THR A 432 -7.26 -25.52 25.67
C THR A 432 -5.79 -25.20 25.39
N VAL A 433 -4.84 -26.06 25.79
CA VAL A 433 -3.42 -25.90 25.47
C VAL A 433 -3.17 -26.03 23.97
N ASN A 434 -3.84 -26.94 23.26
CA ASN A 434 -3.73 -27.06 21.81
C ASN A 434 -4.16 -25.74 21.11
N LYS A 435 -5.29 -25.15 21.53
CA LYS A 435 -5.75 -23.80 21.12
C LYS A 435 -4.83 -22.64 21.53
N LEU A 436 -3.80 -22.88 22.34
CA LEU A 436 -2.80 -21.89 22.75
C LEU A 436 -1.40 -22.16 22.17
N VAL A 437 -1.18 -23.32 21.54
CA VAL A 437 0.13 -23.77 21.05
C VAL A 437 0.16 -23.99 19.53
N VAL A 438 -0.90 -24.52 18.93
CA VAL A 438 -0.98 -24.78 17.49
C VAL A 438 -1.72 -23.63 16.78
N HIS A 439 -0.97 -22.83 16.02
CA HIS A 439 -1.43 -21.63 15.33
C HIS A 439 -0.75 -21.49 13.96
N ASN A 440 -1.29 -20.63 13.09
CA ASN A 440 -0.54 -20.12 11.93
C ASN A 440 0.65 -19.28 12.43
N ILE A 441 1.83 -19.50 11.84
CA ILE A 441 3.08 -18.84 12.22
C ILE A 441 3.77 -18.32 10.96
N GLY A 442 3.58 -17.04 10.64
CA GLY A 442 4.45 -16.31 9.73
C GLY A 442 5.82 -16.07 10.39
N PHE A 443 6.90 -16.23 9.63
CA PHE A 443 8.26 -16.06 10.13
C PHE A 443 9.18 -15.30 9.16
N ALA A 444 10.07 -14.51 9.76
CA ALA A 444 11.12 -13.76 9.11
C ALA A 444 12.49 -14.16 9.70
N VAL A 445 13.49 -14.30 8.84
CA VAL A 445 14.89 -14.45 9.25
C VAL A 445 15.67 -13.28 8.68
N SER A 446 16.39 -12.58 9.55
CA SER A 446 17.32 -11.51 9.17
C SER A 446 18.73 -11.78 9.68
N VAL A 447 19.72 -11.45 8.85
CA VAL A 447 21.15 -11.67 9.09
C VAL A 447 21.90 -10.37 8.83
N LYS A 448 22.83 -10.02 9.71
CA LYS A 448 23.56 -8.75 9.72
C LYS A 448 25.03 -8.97 10.02
N PHE A 449 25.91 -8.54 9.11
CA PHE A 449 27.37 -8.68 9.21
C PHE A 449 28.10 -7.35 8.97
#